data_AF-A0A401YZ18-F1
#
_entry.id   AF-A0A401YZ18-F1
#
_cell.length_a   1.000
_cell.length_b   1.000
_cell.length_c   1.000
_cell.angle_alpha   90.00
_cell.angle_beta   90.00
_cell.angle_gamma   90.00
#
_symmetry.space_group_name_H-M   'P 1'
#
loop_
_entity.id
_entity.type
_entity.pdbx_description
1 polymer ?
#
loop_
_entity_poly.entity_id
_entity_poly.type
_entity_poly.pdbx_seq_one_letter_code
_entity_poly.pdbx_strand_id
1 'polypeptide(L)'
;MTESYGPLGRAVPHETTPVPLRSDPFRDNLVDFLLGFVPWRIYELRSASEGEREAIRVMALDLIAHYGDILQYGGKQTEKRRESRVALMSAVALLALQPGGISVLGIHACAEPHDSCPGNE
;
A
#
# COMPACT_ATOMS: atom_id res chain seq x y z
N MET A 1 6.37 -18.70 -18.76
CA MET A 1 7.58 -17.89 -18.57
C MET A 1 7.36 -17.11 -17.29
N THR A 2 7.99 -17.50 -16.20
CA THR A 2 7.93 -16.79 -14.93
C THR A 2 8.64 -15.45 -15.12
N GLU A 3 7.87 -14.39 -15.38
CA GLU A 3 8.41 -13.04 -15.27
C GLU A 3 8.95 -12.90 -13.85
N SER A 4 10.27 -12.87 -13.73
CA SER A 4 10.96 -12.55 -12.48
C SER A 4 10.43 -11.19 -12.06
N TYR A 5 9.74 -11.12 -10.93
CA TYR A 5 9.40 -9.83 -10.34
C TYR A 5 10.71 -9.04 -10.22
N GLY A 6 10.70 -7.80 -10.71
CA GLY A 6 11.83 -6.91 -10.49
C GLY A 6 12.05 -6.68 -8.99
N PRO A 7 13.13 -6.01 -8.59
CA PRO A 7 13.46 -5.80 -7.18
C PRO A 7 12.39 -4.99 -6.42
N LEU A 8 11.49 -4.32 -7.15
CA LEU A 8 10.41 -3.48 -6.63
C LEU A 8 9.20 -4.27 -6.09
N GLY A 9 9.16 -5.60 -6.23
CA GLY A 9 7.91 -6.33 -6.05
C GLY A 9 6.86 -5.90 -7.09
N ARG A 10 5.58 -6.10 -6.79
CA ARG A 10 4.48 -5.82 -7.71
C ARG A 10 3.30 -5.19 -6.98
N ALA A 11 2.66 -4.21 -7.61
CA ALA A 11 1.35 -3.70 -7.22
C ALA A 11 0.46 -3.63 -8.47
N VAL A 12 -0.76 -4.15 -8.40
CA VAL A 12 -1.74 -4.14 -9.50
C VAL A 12 -3.11 -3.74 -8.98
N PRO A 13 -3.99 -3.14 -9.80
CA PRO A 13 -5.39 -2.97 -9.43
C PRO A 13 -5.99 -4.33 -9.08
N HIS A 14 -6.70 -4.42 -7.96
CA HIS A 14 -7.40 -5.63 -7.58
C HIS A 14 -8.54 -5.29 -6.63
N GLU A 15 -9.76 -5.55 -7.09
CA GLU A 15 -10.94 -5.28 -6.29
C GLU A 15 -11.32 -6.47 -5.43
N THR A 16 -11.33 -6.26 -4.11
CA THR A 16 -11.88 -7.23 -3.16
C THR A 16 -13.32 -6.89 -2.77
N THR A 17 -13.85 -5.75 -3.23
CA THR A 17 -15.21 -5.26 -2.94
C THR A 17 -15.79 -4.56 -4.17
N PRO A 18 -17.11 -4.66 -4.42
CA PRO A 18 -17.74 -4.10 -5.62
C PRO A 18 -17.43 -2.61 -5.81
N VAL A 19 -17.09 -2.20 -7.04
CA VAL A 19 -16.98 -0.77 -7.41
C VAL A 19 -18.29 -0.05 -7.03
N PRO A 20 -18.25 1.09 -6.33
CA PRO A 20 -19.41 1.95 -6.23
C PRO A 20 -19.90 2.37 -7.63
N LEU A 21 -21.21 2.50 -7.82
CA LEU A 21 -21.84 2.87 -9.11
C LEU A 21 -21.40 4.24 -9.66
N ARG A 22 -20.60 5.01 -8.90
CA ARG A 22 -20.01 6.29 -9.29
C ARG A 22 -18.54 6.30 -8.90
N SER A 23 -17.73 6.98 -9.71
CA SER A 23 -16.33 7.25 -9.38
C SER A 23 -16.22 8.00 -8.06
N ASP A 24 -15.28 7.57 -7.23
CA ASP A 24 -14.90 8.24 -5.99
C ASP A 24 -13.48 8.79 -6.21
N PRO A 25 -13.33 10.10 -6.47
CA PRO A 25 -12.03 10.69 -6.74
C PRO A 25 -11.01 10.47 -5.63
N PHE A 26 -11.43 10.30 -4.36
CA PHE A 26 -10.50 9.98 -3.29
C PHE A 26 -9.94 8.56 -3.48
N ARG A 27 -10.83 7.58 -3.70
CA ARG A 27 -10.44 6.18 -3.93
C ARG A 27 -9.55 6.06 -5.17
N ASP A 28 -9.92 6.69 -6.27
CA ASP A 28 -9.17 6.61 -7.54
C ASP A 28 -7.74 7.18 -7.36
N ASN A 29 -7.63 8.38 -6.77
CA ASN A 29 -6.31 8.99 -6.49
C ASN A 29 -5.50 8.19 -5.46
N LEU A 30 -6.15 7.53 -4.50
CA LEU A 30 -5.47 6.68 -3.53
C LEU A 30 -4.92 5.42 -4.21
N VAL A 31 -5.70 4.78 -5.07
CA VAL A 31 -5.25 3.62 -5.87
C VAL A 31 -4.04 4.00 -6.71
N ASP A 32 -4.12 5.09 -7.49
CA ASP A 32 -3.00 5.55 -8.32
C ASP A 32 -1.73 5.84 -7.49
N PHE A 33 -1.91 6.48 -6.33
CA PHE A 33 -0.82 6.73 -5.39
C PHE A 33 -0.20 5.42 -4.88
N LEU A 34 -1.01 4.45 -4.46
CA LEU A 34 -0.50 3.18 -3.96
C LEU A 34 0.18 2.36 -5.06
N LEU A 35 -0.39 2.30 -6.26
CA LEU A 35 0.23 1.63 -7.41
C LEU A 35 1.60 2.22 -7.76
N GLY A 36 1.72 3.55 -7.71
CA GLY A 36 2.98 4.23 -8.02
C GLY A 36 4.07 4.05 -6.95
N PHE A 37 3.72 4.02 -5.67
CA PHE A 37 4.71 4.12 -4.58
C PHE A 37 4.89 2.87 -3.72
N VAL A 38 3.90 1.98 -3.65
CA VAL A 38 4.04 0.73 -2.86
C VAL A 38 5.17 -0.15 -3.38
N PRO A 39 5.37 -0.38 -4.69
CA PRO A 39 6.50 -1.17 -5.18
C PRO A 39 7.85 -0.60 -4.77
N TRP A 40 8.00 0.73 -4.89
CA TRP A 40 9.22 1.40 -4.42
C TRP A 40 9.44 1.20 -2.93
N ARG A 41 8.39 1.34 -2.12
CA ARG A 41 8.50 1.16 -0.67
C ARG A 41 8.79 -0.28 -0.28
N ILE A 42 8.27 -1.28 -1.00
CA ILE A 42 8.62 -2.69 -0.82
C ILE A 42 10.13 -2.88 -1.02
N TYR A 43 10.70 -2.30 -2.08
CA TYR A 43 12.14 -2.38 -2.33
C TYR A 43 12.98 -1.84 -1.16
N GLU A 44 12.64 -0.66 -0.63
CA GLU A 44 13.33 -0.09 0.52
C GLU A 44 13.22 -0.99 1.76
N LEU A 45 12.03 -1.54 2.02
CA LEU A 45 11.76 -2.37 3.19
C LEU A 45 12.37 -3.77 3.10
N ARG A 46 12.61 -4.31 1.90
CA ARG A 46 13.32 -5.59 1.71
C ARG A 46 14.69 -5.57 2.36
N SER A 47 15.42 -4.46 2.25
CA SER A 47 16.73 -4.28 2.88
C SER A 47 16.68 -3.83 4.34
N ALA A 48 15.52 -3.38 4.84
CA ALA A 48 15.38 -2.93 6.22
C ALA A 48 15.47 -4.11 7.19
N SER A 49 16.14 -3.87 8.32
CA SER A 49 16.17 -4.79 9.46
C SER A 49 14.81 -4.94 10.12
N GLU A 50 14.65 -5.98 10.93
CA GLU A 50 13.42 -6.21 11.68
C GLU A 50 13.07 -5.03 12.61
N GLY A 51 14.07 -4.46 13.29
CA GLY A 51 13.88 -3.29 14.16
C GLY A 51 13.44 -2.03 13.40
N GLU A 52 13.96 -1.80 12.19
CA GLU A 52 13.52 -0.69 11.33
C GLU A 52 12.08 -0.92 10.85
N ARG A 53 11.73 -2.14 10.44
CA ARG A 53 10.37 -2.49 10.03
C ARG A 53 9.38 -2.32 11.19
N GLU A 54 9.78 -2.71 12.39
CA GLU A 54 8.99 -2.51 13.62
C GLU A 54 8.73 -1.02 13.88
N ALA A 55 9.77 -0.18 13.84
CA ALA A 55 9.62 1.25 14.04
C ALA A 55 8.66 1.88 13.01
N ILE A 56 8.79 1.49 11.74
CA ILE A 56 7.90 1.95 10.66
C ILE A 56 6.46 1.47 10.92
N ARG A 57 6.27 0.23 11.38
CA ARG A 57 4.94 -0.30 11.72
C ARG A 57 4.29 0.52 12.83
N VAL A 58 5.00 0.77 13.93
CA VAL A 58 4.48 1.53 15.07
C VAL A 58 4.09 2.95 14.64
N MET A 59 4.97 3.65 13.91
CA MET A 59 4.69 4.99 13.40
C MET A 59 3.49 5.00 12.45
N ALA A 60 3.39 4.02 11.55
CA ALA A 60 2.31 3.96 10.59
C ALA A 60 0.96 3.70 11.28
N LEU A 61 0.92 2.78 12.25
CA LEU A 61 -0.28 2.51 13.04
C LEU A 61 -0.77 3.75 13.78
N ASP A 62 0.14 4.46 14.44
CA ASP A 62 -0.21 5.67 15.19
C ASP A 62 -0.81 6.76 14.29
N LEU A 63 -0.17 7.04 13.14
CA LEU A 63 -0.65 8.06 12.20
C LEU A 63 -1.99 7.67 11.57
N ILE A 64 -2.16 6.41 11.15
CA ILE A 64 -3.41 5.95 10.54
C ILE A 64 -4.55 5.97 11.55
N ALA A 65 -4.31 5.51 12.79
CA ALA A 65 -5.34 5.45 13.82
C ALA A 65 -5.85 6.84 14.22
N HIS A 66 -4.97 7.84 14.29
CA HIS A 66 -5.34 9.19 14.72
C HIS A 66 -5.80 10.13 13.61
N TYR A 67 -5.40 9.88 12.35
CA TYR A 67 -5.57 10.85 11.26
C TYR A 67 -6.08 10.26 9.94
N GLY A 68 -6.55 9.00 9.94
CA GLY A 68 -7.16 8.38 8.76
C GLY A 68 -8.41 9.13 8.25
N ASP A 69 -9.15 9.77 9.15
CA ASP A 69 -10.27 10.65 8.83
C ASP A 69 -9.82 11.91 8.06
N ILE A 70 -8.72 12.55 8.49
CA ILE A 70 -8.12 13.70 7.81
C ILE A 70 -7.61 13.32 6.43
N LEU A 71 -7.07 12.10 6.29
CA LEU A 71 -6.66 11.56 4.99
C LEU A 71 -7.83 11.49 4.02
N GLN A 72 -8.94 10.88 4.46
CA GLN A 72 -10.12 10.60 3.64
C GLN A 72 -10.97 11.84 3.37
N TYR A 73 -11.31 12.61 4.39
CA TYR A 73 -12.26 13.71 4.31
C TYR A 73 -11.58 15.08 4.23
N GLY A 74 -10.26 15.14 4.39
CA GLY A 74 -9.50 16.38 4.44
C GLY A 74 -9.55 17.06 5.82
N GLY A 75 -8.98 18.25 5.91
CA GLY A 75 -8.93 19.02 7.15
C GLY A 75 -7.91 20.14 7.10
N LYS A 76 -7.87 20.96 8.15
CA LYS A 76 -6.91 22.09 8.25
C LYS A 76 -5.47 21.62 8.48
N GLN A 77 -5.28 20.39 8.99
CA GLN A 77 -3.97 19.80 9.29
C GLN A 77 -3.36 19.15 8.04
N THR A 78 -2.93 19.97 7.09
CA THR A 78 -2.40 19.50 5.78
C THR A 78 -1.14 18.65 5.92
N GLU A 79 -0.30 18.91 6.93
CA GLU A 79 0.87 18.10 7.26
C GLU A 79 0.47 16.69 7.71
N LYS A 80 -0.44 16.57 8.67
CA LYS A 80 -0.96 15.28 9.14
C LYS A 80 -1.63 14.47 8.03
N ARG A 81 -2.29 15.15 7.09
CA ARG A 81 -2.82 14.49 5.88
C ARG A 81 -1.70 13.84 5.05
N ARG A 82 -0.58 14.52 4.85
CA ARG A 82 0.56 14.00 4.09
C ARG A 82 1.24 12.85 4.84
N GLU A 83 1.49 13.02 6.13
CA GLU A 83 2.08 12.00 6.99
C GLU A 83 1.24 10.71 6.98
N SER A 84 -0.07 10.84 7.14
CA SER A 84 -1.00 9.70 7.13
C SER A 84 -1.02 8.97 5.79
N ARG A 85 -0.88 9.69 4.68
CA ARG A 85 -0.78 9.09 3.35
C ARG A 85 0.51 8.28 3.19
N VAL A 86 1.64 8.80 3.67
CA VAL A 86 2.94 8.09 3.66
C VAL A 86 2.94 6.90 4.61
N ALA A 87 2.31 7.05 5.78
CA ALA A 87 2.08 5.97 6.73
C ALA A 87 1.27 4.83 6.10
N LEU A 88 0.18 5.16 5.39
CA LEU A 88 -0.66 4.17 4.71
C LEU A 88 0.12 3.39 3.64
N MET A 89 0.86 4.08 2.78
CA MET A 89 1.76 3.43 1.80
C MET A 89 2.77 2.50 2.50
N SER A 90 3.39 2.96 3.59
CA SER A 90 4.36 2.16 4.33
C SER A 90 3.73 0.94 4.99
N ALA A 91 2.53 1.05 5.55
CA ALA A 91 1.79 -0.06 6.11
C ALA A 91 1.44 -1.10 5.04
N VAL A 92 0.93 -0.68 3.88
CA VAL A 92 0.64 -1.58 2.77
C VAL A 92 1.90 -2.29 2.27
N ALA A 93 3.01 -1.57 2.12
CA ALA A 93 4.28 -2.15 1.70
C ALA A 93 4.84 -3.14 2.72
N LEU A 94 4.72 -2.88 4.03
CA LEU A 94 5.09 -3.83 5.08
C LEU A 94 4.25 -5.11 5.00
N LEU A 95 2.94 -4.98 4.83
CA LEU A 95 2.03 -6.11 4.70
C LEU A 95 2.32 -6.93 3.44
N ALA A 96 2.70 -6.28 2.34
CA ALA A 96 3.05 -6.94 1.08
C ALA A 96 4.31 -7.84 1.16
N LEU A 97 5.12 -7.72 2.23
CA LEU A 97 6.26 -8.61 2.48
C LEU A 97 5.85 -10.01 2.95
N GLN A 98 4.60 -10.21 3.39
CA GLN A 98 4.13 -11.53 3.80
C GLN A 98 3.99 -12.48 2.60
N PRO A 99 4.11 -13.80 2.80
CA PRO A 99 3.88 -14.77 1.73
C PRO A 99 2.51 -14.57 1.06
N GLY A 100 2.49 -14.48 -0.27
CA GLY A 100 1.27 -14.25 -1.06
C GLY A 100 0.78 -12.80 -1.13
N GLY A 101 1.48 -11.85 -0.47
CA GLY A 101 1.14 -10.43 -0.52
C GLY A 101 -0.14 -10.06 0.21
N ILE A 102 -0.74 -8.94 -0.18
CA ILE A 102 -1.98 -8.40 0.38
C ILE A 102 -2.85 -7.79 -0.69
N SER A 103 -4.17 -7.96 -0.58
CA SER A 103 -5.16 -7.23 -1.38
C SER A 103 -5.97 -6.29 -0.48
N VAL A 104 -5.84 -4.98 -0.69
CA VAL A 104 -6.48 -3.96 0.13
C VAL A 104 -6.61 -2.65 -0.65
N LEU A 105 -7.62 -1.83 -0.32
CA LEU A 105 -7.80 -0.48 -0.87
C LEU A 105 -7.78 -0.42 -2.41
N GLY A 106 -8.32 -1.45 -3.07
CA GLY A 106 -8.41 -1.51 -4.53
C GLY A 106 -7.13 -1.96 -5.25
N ILE A 107 -6.09 -2.38 -4.52
CA ILE A 107 -4.88 -2.95 -5.09
C ILE A 107 -4.54 -4.31 -4.49
N HIS A 108 -3.78 -5.09 -5.24
CA HIS A 108 -3.00 -6.20 -4.72
C HIS A 108 -1.52 -5.83 -4.78
N ALA A 109 -0.79 -6.05 -3.68
CA ALA A 109 0.64 -5.83 -3.60
C ALA A 109 1.36 -7.04 -3.02
N CYS A 110 2.46 -7.44 -3.64
CA CYS A 110 3.27 -8.58 -3.22
C CYS A 110 4.75 -8.33 -3.46
N ALA A 111 5.58 -8.80 -2.54
CA ALA A 111 7.02 -8.71 -2.69
C ALA A 111 7.55 -9.73 -3.70
N GLU A 112 7.11 -10.99 -3.63
CA GLU A 112 7.64 -12.12 -4.42
C GLU A 112 6.57 -12.71 -5.36
N PRO A 113 6.98 -13.39 -6.46
CA PRO A 113 6.05 -14.13 -7.31
C PRO A 113 5.29 -15.21 -6.53
N HIS A 114 4.00 -15.39 -6.86
CA HIS A 114 3.17 -16.48 -6.33
C HIS A 114 2.06 -16.87 -7.31
N ASP A 115 1.58 -18.11 -7.22
CA ASP A 115 0.68 -18.72 -8.20
C ASP A 115 -0.66 -17.96 -8.31
N SER A 116 -1.20 -17.52 -7.17
CA SER A 116 -2.50 -16.84 -7.07
C SER A 116 -2.40 -15.31 -7.18
N CYS A 117 -1.36 -14.76 -7.83
CA CYS A 117 -1.22 -13.32 -7.96
C CYS A 117 -2.23 -12.76 -8.98
N PRO A 118 -3.06 -11.78 -8.61
CA PRO A 118 -3.95 -11.10 -9.54
C PRO A 118 -3.26 -10.46 -10.75
N GLY A 119 -1.97 -10.14 -10.63
CA GLY A 119 -1.19 -9.60 -11.76
C GLY A 119 -0.72 -10.65 -12.77
N ASN A 120 -1.12 -11.92 -12.62
CA ASN A 120 -0.79 -13.00 -13.56
C ASN A 120 -1.89 -13.21 -14.62
N GLU A 121 -3.05 -12.56 -14.46
CA GLU A 121 -4.19 -12.62 -15.39
C GLU A 121 -3.99 -11.74 -16.64
#